data_AF-A0A6D2IWZ3-F1
#
_entry.id   AF-A0A6D2IWZ3-F1
#
_cell.length_a   1.000
_cell.length_b   1.000
_cell.length_c   1.000
_cell.angle_alpha   90.00
_cell.angle_beta   90.00
_cell.angle_gamma   90.00
#
_symmetry.space_group_name_H-M   'P 1'
#
loop_
_entity.id
_entity.type
_entity.pdbx_description
1 polymer ?
#
loop_
_entity_poly.entity_id
_entity_poly.type
_entity_poly.pdbx_seq_one_letter_code
_entity_poly.pdbx_strand_id
1 'polypeptide(L)'
;MTLDFHTNKKILEEVAIIPSKRLRNKIAGFSTHLMKRIQKGPVRGISLKLQEEKRERRMDFVPDESAIKTLEMLASLGMSEVTGFSVELLTP
;
A
#
# COMPACT_ATOMS: atom_id res chain seq x y z
N MET A 1 4.97 -7.59 17.15
CA MET A 1 5.79 -7.10 18.28
C MET A 1 5.05 -5.96 18.96
N THR A 2 5.28 -5.75 20.25
CA THR A 2 4.54 -4.76 21.05
C THR A 2 5.23 -3.40 21.01
N LEU A 3 4.61 -2.37 21.61
CA LEU A 3 5.24 -1.05 21.79
C LEU A 3 6.19 -1.01 23.00
N ASP A 4 6.13 -2.04 23.84
CA ASP A 4 6.89 -2.11 25.08
C ASP A 4 8.30 -2.68 24.86
N PHE A 5 9.29 -2.03 25.47
CA PHE A 5 10.69 -2.39 25.33
C PHE A 5 11.02 -3.71 26.03
N HIS A 6 10.49 -3.93 27.24
CA HIS A 6 10.83 -5.10 28.04
C HIS A 6 10.29 -6.38 27.43
N THR A 7 9.07 -6.32 26.89
CA THR A 7 8.41 -7.43 26.21
C THR A 7 9.16 -7.79 24.93
N ASN A 8 9.48 -6.80 24.08
CA ASN A 8 10.23 -7.04 22.84
C ASN A 8 11.66 -7.55 23.10
N LYS A 9 12.28 -7.14 24.21
CA LYS A 9 13.60 -7.65 24.61
C LYS A 9 13.56 -9.14 24.93
N LYS A 10 12.52 -9.63 25.63
CA LYS A 10 12.34 -11.07 25.91
C LYS A 10 12.09 -11.86 24.63
N ILE A 11 11.22 -11.37 23.76
CA ILE A 11 10.93 -12.01 22.46
C ILE A 11 12.21 -12.12 21.61
N LEU A 12 13.08 -11.11 21.63
CA LEU A 12 14.36 -11.14 20.90
C LEU A 12 15.36 -12.16 21.45
N GLU A 13 15.26 -12.52 22.73
CA GLU A 13 16.10 -13.58 23.34
C GLU A 13 15.64 -14.97 22.91
N GLU A 14 14.34 -15.17 22.65
CA GLU A 14 13.78 -16.44 22.20
C GLU A 14 13.94 -16.65 20.69
N VAL A 15 13.82 -15.59 19.90
CA VAL A 15 13.80 -15.68 18.43
C VAL A 15 15.20 -15.64 17.80
N ALA A 16 16.18 -14.98 18.45
CA ALA A 16 17.49 -14.75 17.85
C ALA A 16 18.65 -14.93 18.84
N ILE A 17 19.73 -15.57 18.38
CA ILE A 17 20.97 -15.71 19.15
C ILE A 17 21.76 -14.40 19.01
N ILE A 18 21.61 -13.50 20.00
CA ILE A 18 22.31 -12.22 20.03
C ILE A 18 23.45 -12.28 21.06
N PRO A 19 24.72 -12.16 20.64
CA PRO A 19 25.87 -12.42 21.50
C PRO A 19 26.12 -11.33 22.54
N SER A 20 25.66 -10.09 22.32
CA SER A 20 25.90 -8.99 23.26
C SER A 20 24.61 -8.31 23.73
N LYS A 21 24.57 -8.00 25.04
CA LYS A 21 23.49 -7.25 25.69
C LYS A 21 23.28 -5.89 25.04
N ARG A 22 24.35 -5.22 24.60
CA ARG A 22 24.27 -3.88 24.01
C ARG A 22 23.63 -3.91 22.61
N LEU A 23 23.93 -4.94 21.80
CA LEU A 23 23.27 -5.15 20.51
C LEU A 23 21.79 -5.51 20.70
N ARG A 24 21.48 -6.39 21.65
CA ARG A 24 20.09 -6.76 21.99
C ARG A 24 19.24 -5.53 22.33
N ASN A 25 19.76 -4.65 23.18
CA ASN A 25 19.06 -3.42 23.55
C ASN A 25 18.85 -2.46 22.36
N LYS A 26 19.82 -2.36 21.44
CA LYS A 26 19.67 -1.56 20.22
C LYS A 26 18.58 -2.12 19.31
N ILE A 27 18.54 -3.44 19.12
CA ILE A 27 17.53 -4.10 18.28
C ILE A 27 16.14 -3.96 18.91
N ALA A 28 16.02 -4.17 20.23
CA ALA A 28 14.75 -3.97 20.95
C ALA A 28 14.26 -2.52 20.85
N GLY A 29 15.16 -1.54 20.98
CA GLY A 29 14.84 -0.12 20.84
C GLY A 29 14.45 0.28 19.42
N PHE A 30 15.14 -0.28 18.41
CA PHE A 30 14.76 -0.07 17.02
C PHE A 30 13.39 -0.66 16.71
N SER A 31 13.10 -1.86 17.21
CA SER A 31 11.81 -2.52 17.01
C SER A 31 10.64 -1.72 17.60
N THR A 32 10.79 -1.19 18.83
CA THR A 32 9.74 -0.33 19.42
C THR A 32 9.55 0.97 18.63
N HIS A 33 10.64 1.58 18.18
CA HIS A 33 10.58 2.78 17.34
C HIS A 33 9.88 2.49 15.99
N LEU A 34 10.16 1.34 15.41
CA LEU A 34 9.56 0.90 14.14
C LEU A 34 8.06 0.67 14.27
N MET A 35 7.62 0.00 15.34
CA MET A 35 6.20 -0.24 15.62
C MET A 35 5.43 1.07 15.80
N LYS A 36 6.04 2.09 16.45
CA LYS A 36 5.45 3.45 16.55
C LYS A 36 5.31 4.13 15.18
N ARG A 37 6.25 3.90 14.26
CA ARG A 37 6.18 4.47 12.89
C ARG A 37 5.11 3.78 12.06
N ILE A 38 4.97 2.46 12.17
CA ILE A 38 3.93 1.68 11.47
C ILE A 38 2.52 2.16 11.85
N GLN A 39 2.30 2.56 13.11
CA GLN A 39 1.02 3.13 13.54
C GLN A 39 0.69 4.46 12.85
N LYS A 40 1.69 5.29 12.56
CA LYS A 40 1.50 6.59 11.89
C LYS A 40 1.28 6.44 10.38
N GLY A 41 1.77 5.37 9.78
CA GLY A 41 1.62 5.13 8.34
C GLY A 41 2.54 4.03 7.81
N PRO A 42 2.48 3.77 6.49
CA PRO A 42 3.36 2.80 5.86
C PRO A 42 4.82 3.26 5.96
N VAL A 43 5.70 2.33 6.34
CA VAL A 43 7.14 2.58 6.50
C VAL A 43 7.87 1.92 5.34
N ARG A 44 8.74 2.67 4.65
CA ARG A 44 9.55 2.15 3.53
C ARG A 44 10.46 1.01 3.99
N GLY A 45 10.59 -0.02 3.15
CA GLY A 45 11.49 -1.15 3.37
C GLY A 45 10.94 -2.24 4.31
N ILE A 46 9.65 -2.20 4.64
CA ILE A 46 8.98 -3.23 5.45
C ILE A 46 7.73 -3.67 4.71
N SER A 47 7.68 -4.96 4.36
CA SER A 47 6.48 -5.61 3.84
C SER A 47 5.68 -6.16 5.02
N LEU A 48 4.56 -5.50 5.32
CA LEU A 48 3.51 -6.07 6.15
C LEU A 48 2.40 -6.56 5.22
N LYS A 49 1.90 -7.78 5.44
CA LYS A 49 0.75 -8.33 4.66
C LYS A 49 -0.43 -7.36 4.60
N LEU A 50 -0.70 -6.65 5.70
CA LEU A 50 -1.74 -5.62 5.78
C LEU A 50 -1.48 -4.42 4.85
N GLN A 51 -0.23 -4.04 4.64
CA GLN A 51 0.13 -2.97 3.71
C GLN A 51 0.00 -3.43 2.25
N GLU A 52 0.33 -4.69 1.97
CA GLU A 52 0.19 -5.31 0.64
C GLU A 52 -1.29 -5.36 0.23
N GLU A 53 -2.17 -5.84 1.13
CA GLU A 53 -3.62 -5.89 0.86
C GLU A 53 -4.23 -4.49 0.65
N LYS A 54 -3.82 -3.50 1.44
CA LYS A 54 -4.23 -2.10 1.22
C LYS A 54 -3.70 -1.52 -0.10
N ARG A 55 -2.53 -1.97 -0.56
CA ARG A 55 -1.97 -1.57 -1.86
C ARG A 55 -2.78 -2.19 -2.99
N GLU A 56 -3.17 -3.44 -2.86
CA GLU A 56 -3.96 -4.20 -3.83
C GLU A 56 -5.34 -3.55 -4.03
N ARG A 57 -6.08 -3.27 -2.94
CA ARG A 57 -7.36 -2.56 -3.02
C ARG A 57 -7.29 -1.15 -3.65
N ARG A 58 -6.14 -0.48 -3.59
CA ARG A 58 -5.93 0.80 -4.27
C ARG A 58 -5.58 0.65 -5.76
N MET A 59 -4.95 -0.46 -6.13
CA MET A 59 -4.62 -0.76 -7.53
C MET A 59 -5.86 -1.22 -8.29
N ASP A 60 -6.77 -1.94 -7.62
CA ASP A 60 -8.03 -2.42 -8.20
C ASP A 60 -9.11 -1.33 -8.30
N PHE A 61 -8.80 -0.10 -7.88
CA PHE A 61 -9.72 1.02 -7.98
C PHE A 61 -9.84 1.48 -9.43
N VAL A 62 -10.89 0.99 -10.10
CA VAL A 62 -11.34 1.49 -11.40
C VAL A 62 -12.23 2.71 -11.14
N PRO A 63 -11.86 3.91 -11.62
CA PRO A 63 -12.73 5.08 -11.50
C PRO A 63 -13.96 4.91 -12.40
N ASP A 64 -15.10 5.43 -11.95
CA ASP A 64 -16.36 5.40 -12.72
C ASP A 64 -16.25 6.20 -14.03
N GLU A 65 -15.47 7.29 -14.03
CA GLU A 65 -15.16 8.09 -15.21
C GLU A 65 -13.71 7.89 -15.64
N SER A 66 -13.52 7.39 -16.86
CA SER A 66 -12.19 7.31 -17.47
C SER A 66 -11.70 8.72 -17.80
N ALA A 67 -10.52 9.10 -17.30
CA ALA A 67 -9.89 10.40 -17.61
C ALA A 67 -9.53 10.57 -19.11
N ILE A 68 -9.60 9.49 -19.90
CA ILE A 68 -9.43 9.50 -21.33
C ILE A 68 -10.80 9.77 -21.97
N LYS A 69 -11.04 11.02 -22.37
CA LYS A 69 -12.14 11.37 -23.28
C LYS A 69 -11.86 10.77 -24.66
N THR A 70 -12.22 9.51 -24.86
CA THR A 70 -12.05 8.80 -26.14
C THR A 70 -12.77 9.51 -27.29
N LEU A 71 -13.87 10.22 -27.00
CA LEU A 71 -14.66 10.96 -27.98
C LEU A 71 -13.89 12.09 -28.69
N GLU A 72 -13.06 12.86 -27.97
CA GLU A 72 -12.29 13.98 -28.56
C GLU A 72 -11.08 13.48 -29.38
N MET A 73 -10.47 12.37 -28.98
CA MET A 73 -9.34 11.77 -29.71
C MET A 73 -9.78 11.00 -30.97
N LEU A 74 -10.93 10.33 -30.96
CA LEU A 74 -11.47 9.63 -32.13
C LEU A 74 -11.91 10.60 -33.24
N ALA A 75 -12.46 11.76 -32.86
CA ALA A 75 -12.83 12.82 -33.78
C ALA A 75 -11.62 13.44 -34.49
N SER A 76 -10.47 13.52 -33.81
CA SER A 76 -9.23 14.07 -34.38
C SER A 76 -8.44 13.07 -35.25
N LEU A 77 -8.65 11.76 -35.06
CA LEU A 77 -8.01 10.70 -35.84
C LEU A 77 -8.84 10.20 -37.04
N GLY A 78 -10.01 10.79 -37.29
CA GLY A 78 -10.85 10.46 -38.46
C GLY A 78 -11.46 9.06 -38.43
N MET A 79 -11.53 8.41 -37.26
CA MET A 79 -12.14 7.10 -37.07
C MET A 79 -13.52 7.27 -36.43
N SER A 80 -14.48 7.77 -37.22
CA SER A 80 -15.83 8.09 -36.75
C SER A 80 -16.74 6.89 -36.51
N GLU A 81 -16.32 5.67 -36.85
CA GLU A 81 -17.16 4.47 -36.72
C GLU A 81 -16.33 3.26 -36.26
N VAL A 82 -16.07 3.17 -34.95
CA VAL A 82 -15.77 1.88 -34.32
C VAL A 82 -17.00 1.44 -33.52
N THR A 83 -17.61 0.35 -34.00
CA THR A 83 -18.82 -0.28 -33.52
C THR A 83 -18.75 -0.63 -32.03
N GLY A 84 -19.64 -0.05 -31.21
CA GLY A 84 -19.82 -0.47 -29.81
C GLY A 84 -20.34 0.60 -28.83
N PHE A 85 -20.27 1.89 -29.16
CA PHE A 85 -20.82 2.96 -28.31
C PHE A 85 -22.17 3.44 -28.83
N SER A 86 -23.21 2.63 -28.62
CA SER A 86 -24.58 3.14 -28.69
C SER A 86 -24.83 3.98 -27.45
N VAL A 87 -24.66 5.29 -27.58
CA VAL A 87 -25.21 6.26 -26.63
C VAL A 87 -26.72 6.11 -26.74
N GLU A 88 -27.36 5.50 -25.73
CA GLU A 88 -28.79 5.67 -25.54
C GLU A 88 -29.03 7.17 -25.37
N LEU A 89 -29.52 7.78 -26.45
CA LEU A 89 -30.02 9.14 -26.45
C LEU A 89 -31.16 9.18 -25.43
N LEU A 90 -30.87 9.64 -24.22
CA LEU A 90 -31.86 10.31 -23.39
C LEU A 90 -32.31 11.54 -24.17
N THR A 91 -33.39 11.35 -24.94
CA THR A 91 -34.21 12.39 -25.55
C THR A 91 -34.67 13.40 -24.50
N PRO A 92 -34.97 14.66 -24.91
CA PRO A 92 -34.77 15.87 -24.12
C PRO A 92 -35.58 15.98 -22.82
#